data_AF-A0A1J3DH30-F1
#
_entry.id   AF-A0A1J3DH30-F1
#
_cell.length_a   1.000
_cell.length_b   1.000
_cell.length_c   1.000
_cell.angle_alpha   90.00
_cell.angle_beta   90.00
_cell.angle_gamma   90.00
#
_symmetry.space_group_name_H-M   'P 1'
#
loop_
_entity.id
_entity.type
_entity.pdbx_description
1 polymer ?
#
loop_
_entity_poly.entity_id
_entity_poly.type
_entity_poly.pdbx_seq_one_letter_code
_entity_poly.pdbx_strand_id
1 'polypeptide(L)'
;GKDLRLTLVPHLKHHLNDSNVNVFTDSNAAGERLKNLLNHIKNSRIVIVIFSISYLESRWCLDELAEVRNCLLRKKLDFLLPIFYKVRTYQVQKQTGDFGK
;
A
#
# COMPACT_ATOMS: atom_id res chain seq x y z
N GLY A 1 2.59 -8.63 -0.61
CA GLY A 1 3.22 -9.81 -1.22
C GLY A 1 4.71 -9.90 -0.94
N LYS A 2 5.22 -11.13 -0.81
CA LYS A 2 6.65 -11.44 -0.53
C LYS A 2 7.58 -10.93 -1.64
N ASP A 3 7.19 -11.08 -2.91
CA ASP A 3 8.01 -10.70 -4.07
C ASP A 3 8.24 -9.19 -4.17
N LEU A 4 7.22 -8.39 -3.83
CA LEU A 4 7.31 -6.92 -3.84
C LEU A 4 8.28 -6.39 -2.77
N ARG A 5 8.35 -7.07 -1.61
CA ARG A 5 9.24 -6.71 -0.51
C ARG A 5 10.72 -6.92 -0.84
N LEU A 6 11.02 -7.75 -1.83
CA LEU A 6 12.38 -8.05 -2.27
C LEU A 6 12.76 -7.33 -3.57
N THR A 7 11.81 -6.68 -4.23
CA THR A 7 12.02 -6.05 -5.55
C THR A 7 11.65 -4.57 -5.51
N LEU A 8 10.40 -4.22 -5.84
CA LEU A 8 9.97 -2.84 -6.05
C LEU A 8 10.02 -1.97 -4.78
N VAL A 9 9.58 -2.49 -3.63
CA VAL A 9 9.41 -1.70 -2.41
C VAL A 9 10.76 -1.19 -1.85
N PRO A 10 11.83 -2.00 -1.74
CA PRO A 10 13.14 -1.50 -1.32
C PRO A 10 13.69 -0.41 -2.22
N HIS A 11 13.60 -0.57 -3.56
CA HIS A 11 14.07 0.44 -4.49
C HIS A 11 13.29 1.75 -4.38
N LEU A 12 11.95 1.69 -4.29
CA LEU A 12 11.12 2.86 -4.12
C LEU A 12 11.44 3.59 -2.80
N LYS A 13 11.56 2.83 -1.70
CA LYS A 13 11.92 3.38 -0.39
C LYS A 13 13.28 4.06 -0.41
N HIS A 14 14.28 3.45 -1.05
CA HIS A 14 15.62 4.03 -1.16
C HIS A 14 15.61 5.36 -1.90
N HIS A 15 15.02 5.43 -3.10
CA HIS A 15 15.02 6.68 -3.88
C HIS A 15 14.21 7.80 -3.23
N LEU A 16 13.12 7.47 -2.54
CA LEU A 16 12.35 8.43 -1.77
C LEU A 16 13.14 8.96 -0.58
N ASN A 17 13.83 8.08 0.16
CA ASN A 17 14.69 8.49 1.26
C ASN A 17 15.87 9.35 0.78
N ASP A 18 16.51 9.00 -0.34
CA ASP A 18 17.58 9.80 -0.96
C ASP A 18 17.09 11.19 -1.40
N SER A 19 15.78 11.30 -1.66
CA SER A 19 15.10 12.57 -1.94
C SER A 19 14.58 13.29 -0.68
N ASN A 20 15.03 12.88 0.52
CA ASN A 20 14.59 13.39 1.83
C ASN A 20 13.09 13.24 2.11
N VAL A 21 12.42 12.26 1.50
CA VAL A 21 11.04 11.90 1.81
C VAL A 21 11.04 10.82 2.90
N ASN A 22 10.38 11.09 4.03
CA ASN A 22 10.22 10.09 5.08
C ASN A 22 9.22 9.01 4.65
N VAL A 23 9.67 7.75 4.53
CA VAL A 23 8.85 6.63 4.06
C VAL A 23 8.65 5.57 5.14
N PHE A 24 7.37 5.22 5.35
CA PHE A 24 6.98 4.06 6.14
C PHE A 24 6.52 2.91 5.23
N THR A 25 6.92 1.67 5.58
CA THR A 25 6.55 0.45 4.84
C THR A 25 6.06 -0.63 5.80
N ASP A 26 5.04 -1.40 5.43
CA ASP A 26 4.49 -2.54 6.21
C ASP A 26 5.52 -3.65 6.52
N SER A 27 6.68 -3.67 5.84
CA SER A 27 7.80 -4.56 6.17
C SER A 27 8.57 -4.18 7.46
N ASN A 28 8.41 -2.95 7.95
CA ASN A 28 9.10 -2.49 9.17
C ASN A 28 8.38 -2.93 10.47
N ALA A 29 7.18 -3.52 10.38
CA ALA A 29 6.36 -3.88 11.55
C ALA A 29 6.36 -5.40 11.76
N ALA A 30 7.38 -5.92 12.45
CA ALA A 30 7.29 -7.23 13.09
C ALA A 30 6.43 -7.10 14.37
N GLY A 31 5.39 -7.92 14.52
CA GLY A 31 4.70 -8.13 15.79
C GLY A 31 3.51 -7.20 16.14
N GLU A 32 3.54 -5.90 15.82
CA GLU A 32 2.47 -4.95 16.21
C GLU A 32 1.90 -4.19 15.01
N ARG A 33 1.08 -4.87 14.21
CA ARG A 33 0.91 -4.50 12.81
C ARG A 33 -0.21 -3.50 12.51
N LEU A 34 -1.36 -3.62 13.17
CA LEU A 34 -2.55 -2.87 12.73
C LEU A 34 -2.63 -1.46 13.34
N LYS A 35 -2.46 -1.31 14.65
CA LYS A 35 -2.60 -0.01 15.32
C LYS A 35 -1.53 0.99 14.89
N ASN A 36 -0.29 0.52 14.73
CA ASN A 36 0.84 1.37 14.35
C ASN A 36 0.71 1.83 12.90
N LEU A 37 0.37 0.93 11.97
CA LEU A 37 0.23 1.28 10.55
C LEU A 37 -0.96 2.23 10.29
N LEU A 38 -2.09 2.04 10.96
CA LEU A 38 -3.21 2.99 10.87
C LEU A 38 -2.85 4.38 11.37
N ASN A 39 -2.01 4.48 12.41
CA ASN A 39 -1.52 5.76 12.87
C ASN A 39 -0.57 6.40 11.84
N HIS A 40 0.29 5.60 11.22
CA HIS A 40 1.14 6.08 10.13
C HIS A 40 0.33 6.59 8.93
N ILE A 41 -0.72 5.88 8.51
CA ILE A 41 -1.61 6.33 7.42
C ILE A 41 -2.26 7.68 7.78
N LYS A 42 -2.76 7.83 9.01
CA LYS A 42 -3.39 9.08 9.48
C LYS A 42 -2.42 10.27 9.55
N ASN A 43 -1.13 10.01 9.77
CA ASN A 43 -0.09 11.03 9.88
C ASN A 43 0.72 11.20 8.58
N SER A 44 0.34 10.49 7.51
CA SER A 44 0.99 10.60 6.20
C SER A 44 0.30 11.66 5.35
N ARG A 45 1.06 12.32 4.48
CA ARG A 45 0.49 13.24 3.46
C ARG A 45 0.13 12.49 2.19
N ILE A 46 0.93 11.50 1.83
CA ILE A 46 0.81 10.71 0.60
C ILE A 46 0.77 9.24 0.97
N VAL A 47 -0.13 8.49 0.33
CA VAL A 47 -0.16 7.03 0.43
C VAL A 47 0.07 6.44 -0.95
N ILE A 48 0.97 5.46 -1.03
CA ILE A 48 1.22 4.66 -2.22
C ILE A 48 0.66 3.27 -2.00
N VAL A 49 -0.31 2.86 -2.84
CA VAL A 49 -0.90 1.52 -2.79
C VAL A 49 -0.41 0.72 -3.99
N ILE A 50 0.28 -0.39 -3.74
CA ILE A 50 0.81 -1.26 -4.81
C ILE A 50 -0.10 -2.48 -4.96
N PHE A 51 -0.98 -2.45 -5.96
CA PHE A 51 -1.78 -3.61 -6.35
C PHE A 51 -0.91 -4.62 -7.09
N SER A 52 -0.98 -5.87 -6.67
CA SER A 52 -0.34 -7.02 -7.32
C SER A 52 -1.22 -8.24 -7.16
N ILE A 53 -0.90 -9.34 -7.85
CA ILE A 53 -1.65 -10.60 -7.73
C ILE A 53 -1.70 -11.05 -6.26
N SER A 54 -0.59 -10.92 -5.52
CA SER A 54 -0.50 -11.26 -4.09
C SER A 54 -1.04 -10.18 -3.13
N TYR A 55 -1.80 -9.19 -3.64
CA TYR A 55 -2.38 -8.16 -2.80
C TYR A 55 -3.56 -8.71 -1.97
N LEU A 56 -4.42 -9.54 -2.59
CA LEU A 56 -5.57 -10.15 -1.92
C LEU A 56 -5.22 -11.34 -1.02
N GLU A 57 -4.01 -11.89 -1.16
CA GLU A 57 -3.52 -12.98 -0.30
C GLU A 57 -3.41 -12.58 1.19
N SER A 58 -3.33 -11.28 1.48
CA SER A 58 -3.27 -10.74 2.83
C SER A 58 -4.59 -10.05 3.17
N ARG A 59 -5.39 -10.63 4.08
CA ARG A 59 -6.61 -9.99 4.61
C ARG A 59 -6.33 -8.56 5.11
N TRP A 60 -5.16 -8.35 5.69
CA TRP A 60 -4.73 -7.04 6.18
C TRP A 60 -4.62 -5.98 5.09
N CYS A 61 -4.23 -6.34 3.86
CA CYS A 61 -4.10 -5.36 2.79
C CYS A 61 -5.46 -4.74 2.41
N LEU A 62 -6.56 -5.48 2.57
CA LEU A 62 -7.91 -4.95 2.33
C LEU A 62 -8.38 -4.03 3.46
N ASP A 63 -8.10 -4.39 4.72
CA ASP A 63 -8.40 -3.54 5.88
C ASP A 63 -7.62 -2.21 5.81
N GLU A 64 -6.34 -2.28 5.44
CA GLU A 64 -5.51 -1.10 5.18
C GLU A 64 -6.08 -0.23 4.07
N LEU A 65 -6.51 -0.83 2.95
CA LEU A 65 -7.11 -0.10 1.83
C LEU A 65 -8.42 0.58 2.22
N ALA A 66 -9.25 -0.07 3.03
CA ALA A 66 -10.47 0.52 3.57
C ALA A 66 -10.16 1.76 4.42
N GLU A 67 -9.10 1.72 5.23
CA GLU A 67 -8.72 2.87 6.07
C GLU A 67 -8.05 4.00 5.30
N VAL A 68 -7.27 3.70 4.26
CA VAL A 68 -6.80 4.71 3.32
C VAL A 68 -7.98 5.44 2.67
N ARG A 69 -9.01 4.69 2.23
CA ARG A 69 -10.24 5.27 1.68
C ARG A 69 -10.93 6.17 2.70
N ASN A 70 -11.07 5.74 3.94
CA ASN A 70 -11.67 6.56 5.00
C ASN A 70 -10.88 7.84 5.29
N CYS A 71 -9.54 7.78 5.24
CA CYS A 71 -8.70 8.96 5.42
C CYS A 71 -8.82 9.95 4.23
N LEU A 72 -8.93 9.45 2.99
CA LEU A 72 -9.22 10.30 1.82
C LEU A 72 -10.57 10.99 1.93
N LEU A 73 -11.62 10.24 2.30
CA LEU A 73 -12.98 10.80 2.46
C LEU A 73 -13.03 11.88 3.55
N ARG A 74 -12.21 11.73 4.60
CA ARG A 74 -12.07 12.71 5.69
C ARG A 74 -11.08 13.84 5.39
N LYS A 75 -10.54 13.91 4.17
CA LYS A 75 -9.52 14.89 3.74
C LYS A 75 -8.27 14.91 4.65
N LYS A 76 -7.88 13.73 5.17
CA LYS A 76 -6.67 13.55 5.98
C LYS A 76 -5.44 13.15 5.15
N LEU A 77 -5.62 12.90 3.87
CA LEU A 77 -4.58 12.55 2.91
C LEU A 77 -4.61 13.56 1.76
N ASP A 78 -3.45 14.10 1.41
CA ASP A 78 -3.31 15.03 0.28
C ASP A 78 -3.42 14.24 -1.04
N PHE A 79 -2.77 13.07 -1.11
CA PHE A 79 -2.72 12.26 -2.33
C PHE A 79 -2.74 10.75 -2.06
N LEU A 80 -3.39 10.02 -2.97
CA LEU A 80 -3.30 8.57 -3.12
C LEU A 80 -2.70 8.24 -4.50
N LEU A 81 -1.60 7.49 -4.51
CA LEU A 81 -0.97 6.99 -5.73
C LEU A 81 -1.14 5.47 -5.84
N PRO A 82 -2.03 4.98 -6.71
CA PRO A 82 -2.13 3.56 -7.00
C PRO A 82 -1.06 3.13 -8.02
N ILE A 83 -0.32 2.08 -7.70
CA ILE A 83 0.63 1.40 -8.60
C ILE A 83 0.07 0.02 -8.93
N PHE A 84 -0.01 -0.31 -10.22
CA PHE A 84 -0.50 -1.61 -10.70
C PHE A 84 0.69 -2.46 -11.13
N TYR A 85 1.18 -3.31 -10.24
CA TYR A 85 2.35 -4.15 -10.47
C TYR A 85 1.95 -5.52 -11.03
N LYS A 86 2.28 -5.75 -12.31
CA LYS A 86 1.99 -7.00 -13.05
C LYS A 86 0.50 -7.41 -13.01
N VAL A 87 -0.39 -6.42 -12.87
CA VAL A 87 -1.85 -6.59 -12.92
C VAL A 87 -2.44 -5.52 -13.81
N ARG A 88 -3.54 -5.83 -14.49
CA ARG A 88 -4.26 -4.84 -15.29
C ARG A 88 -5.23 -4.05 -14.42
N THR A 89 -5.41 -2.77 -14.70
CA THR A 89 -6.31 -1.88 -13.93
C THR A 89 -7.75 -2.41 -13.88
N TYR A 90 -8.27 -2.93 -14.99
CA TYR A 90 -9.63 -3.50 -15.02
C TYR A 90 -9.78 -4.76 -14.14
N GLN A 91 -8.70 -5.55 -13.98
CA GLN A 91 -8.72 -6.74 -13.12
C GLN A 91 -8.86 -6.34 -11.65
N VAL A 92 -8.20 -5.25 -11.25
CA VAL A 92 -8.34 -4.67 -9.90
C VAL A 92 -9.73 -4.07 -9.72
N GLN A 93 -10.19 -3.24 -10.66
CA GLN A 93 -11.48 -2.55 -10.55
C GLN A 93 -12.67 -3.52 -10.50
N LYS A 94 -12.67 -4.54 -11.36
CA LYS A 94 -13.76 -5.51 -11.48
C LYS A 94 -13.54 -6.77 -10.63
N GLN A 95 -12.41 -6.88 -9.93
CA GLN A 95 -12.02 -8.07 -9.17
C GLN A 95 -12.10 -9.34 -10.04
N THR A 96 -11.39 -9.32 -11.18
CA THR A 96 -11.41 -10.41 -12.17
C THR A 96 -10.02 -10.96 -12.46
N GLY A 97 -9.94 -12.13 -13.10
CA GLY A 97 -8.68 -12.81 -13.40
C GLY A 97 -7.96 -13.27 -12.13
N ASP A 98 -6.65 -13.45 -12.21
CA ASP A 98 -5.86 -13.93 -11.06
C ASP A 98 -5.81 -12.95 -9.88
N PHE A 99 -6.11 -11.66 -10.12
CA PHE A 99 -6.21 -10.69 -9.03
C PHE A 99 -7.44 -10.94 -8.16
N GLY A 100 -8.57 -11.37 -8.73
CA GLY A 100 -9.85 -11.50 -8.00
C GLY A 100 -10.14 -12.90 -7.46
N LYS A 101 -9.19 -13.82 -7.55
CA LYS A 101 -9.27 -15.16 -6.97
C LYS A 101 -8.90 -15.10 -5.48
#